data_AF-A0A652ZWK3-F1
#
_entry.id   AF-A0A652ZWK3-F1
#
_cell.length_a   1.000
_cell.length_b   1.000
_cell.length_c   1.000
_cell.angle_alpha   90.00
_cell.angle_beta   90.00
_cell.angle_gamma   90.00
#
_symmetry.space_group_name_H-M   'P 1'
#
loop_
_entity.id
_entity.type
_entity.pdbx_description
1 polymer ?
#
loop_
_entity_poly.entity_id
_entity_poly.type
_entity_poly.pdbx_seq_one_letter_code
_entity_poly.pdbx_strand_id
1 'polypeptide(L)'
;MKKILMALFALALLTVGIGAQSVDSISKASTTNYYTKTSLSGEDLWKAMDAYQLSVSIATVNADGSPNAAVVIPGVTKDREYLFFGLAVNQTGINMKERKLIVLTATGYTAPKGGQKMSYSGARIIAEYVSDPALQKKLVEQNKDRKATENTYFLKIVKVLPIG
;
A
#
# COMPACT_ATOMS: atom_id res chain seq x y z
N MET A 1 37.05 27.79 12.64
CA MET A 1 36.83 26.77 11.57
C MET A 1 36.22 25.47 12.08
N LYS A 2 36.82 24.76 13.06
CA LYS A 2 36.29 23.47 13.60
C LYS A 2 34.85 23.53 14.13
N LYS A 3 34.46 24.60 14.84
CA LYS A 3 33.11 24.79 15.39
C LYS A 3 32.04 25.08 14.33
N ILE A 4 32.41 25.76 13.25
CA ILE A 4 31.52 26.04 12.10
C ILE A 4 31.32 24.76 11.28
N LEU A 5 32.38 23.97 11.10
CA LEU A 5 32.30 22.66 10.43
C LEU A 5 31.44 21.65 11.23
N MET A 6 31.54 21.64 12.57
CA MET A 6 30.67 20.83 13.42
C MET A 6 29.20 21.27 13.38
N ALA A 7 28.92 22.57 13.32
CA ALA A 7 27.55 23.08 13.21
C ALA A 7 26.91 22.75 11.85
N LEU A 8 27.68 22.82 10.75
CA LEU A 8 27.24 22.39 9.41
C LEU A 8 27.00 20.87 9.36
N PHE A 9 27.83 20.08 10.04
CA PHE A 9 27.64 18.63 10.13
C PHE A 9 26.39 18.26 10.94
N ALA A 10 26.14 18.95 12.06
CA ALA A 10 24.94 18.77 12.86
C ALA A 10 23.66 19.21 12.13
N LEU A 11 23.73 20.28 11.34
CA LEU A 11 22.60 20.73 10.51
C LEU A 11 22.33 19.76 9.35
N ALA A 12 23.37 19.19 8.74
CA ALA A 12 23.24 18.15 7.71
C ALA A 12 22.66 16.82 8.25
N LEU A 13 22.94 16.49 9.52
CA LEU A 13 22.37 15.33 10.23
C LEU A 13 20.90 15.54 10.61
N LEU A 14 20.49 16.78 10.92
CA LEU A 14 19.09 17.14 11.19
C LEU A 14 18.24 17.22 9.90
N THR A 15 18.89 17.42 8.75
CA THR A 15 18.25 17.43 7.43
C THR A 15 18.38 16.12 6.68
N VAL A 16 18.74 15.01 7.35
CA VAL A 16 18.42 13.66 6.83
C VAL A 16 16.90 13.49 6.96
N GLY A 17 16.17 14.34 6.25
CA GLY A 17 14.78 14.08 5.92
C GLY A 17 14.77 12.72 5.26
N ILE A 18 13.84 11.89 5.69
CA ILE A 18 13.58 10.60 5.05
C ILE A 18 13.32 10.93 3.59
N GLY A 19 14.33 10.71 2.75
CA GLY A 19 14.25 10.99 1.32
C GLY A 19 13.07 10.23 0.74
N ALA A 20 12.57 10.70 -0.40
CA ALA A 20 11.50 10.03 -1.11
C ALA A 20 11.79 8.52 -1.22
N GLN A 21 10.98 7.70 -0.56
CA GLN A 21 11.15 6.26 -0.53
C GLN A 21 10.92 5.71 -1.95
N SER A 22 11.87 4.94 -2.48
CA SER A 22 11.67 4.22 -3.74
C SER A 22 10.92 2.90 -3.50
N VAL A 23 10.28 2.39 -4.54
CA VAL A 23 9.65 1.04 -4.54
C VAL A 23 10.62 -0.02 -4.03
N ASP A 24 11.89 0.06 -4.44
CA ASP A 24 12.93 -0.88 -4.04
C ASP A 24 13.30 -0.77 -2.56
N SER A 25 13.36 0.45 -2.01
CA SER A 25 13.64 0.67 -0.59
C SER A 25 12.55 0.04 0.28
N ILE A 26 11.28 0.24 -0.08
CA ILE A 26 10.14 -0.32 0.65
C ILE A 26 10.04 -1.83 0.48
N SER A 27 10.26 -2.34 -0.73
CA SER A 27 10.23 -3.78 -1.01
C SER A 27 11.22 -4.57 -0.16
N LYS A 28 12.34 -3.95 0.22
CA LYS A 28 13.41 -4.56 1.04
C LYS A 28 13.15 -4.47 2.55
N ALA A 29 12.16 -3.69 2.99
CA ALA A 29 11.86 -3.52 4.42
C ALA A 29 11.39 -4.81 5.10
N SER A 30 10.86 -5.75 4.33
CA SER A 30 10.77 -7.13 4.77
C SER A 30 11.82 -7.95 4.04
N THR A 31 12.56 -8.76 4.77
CA THR A 31 13.82 -9.34 4.30
C THR A 31 13.63 -10.80 3.90
N THR A 32 13.56 -11.72 4.86
CA THR A 32 13.68 -13.16 4.61
C THR A 32 12.60 -14.03 5.25
N ASN A 33 11.89 -13.55 6.26
CA ASN A 33 10.95 -14.36 7.03
C ASN A 33 9.51 -14.05 6.61
N TYR A 34 8.87 -15.01 5.94
CA TYR A 34 7.52 -14.88 5.38
C TYR A 34 6.70 -16.15 5.54
N TYR A 35 5.38 -16.00 5.56
CA TYR A 35 4.46 -17.13 5.45
C TYR A 35 4.26 -17.53 3.98
N THR A 36 5.31 -18.01 3.31
CA THR A 36 5.28 -18.37 1.88
C THR A 36 4.15 -19.34 1.55
N LYS A 37 3.89 -20.33 2.44
CA LYS A 37 2.87 -21.37 2.21
C LYS A 37 1.44 -20.83 2.16
N THR A 38 1.17 -19.71 2.81
CA THR A 38 -0.16 -19.12 2.88
C THR A 38 -0.24 -17.75 2.20
N SER A 39 0.86 -17.34 1.56
CA SER A 39 0.89 -16.12 0.76
C SER A 39 0.06 -16.31 -0.51
N LEU A 40 -0.80 -15.35 -0.79
CA LEU A 40 -1.60 -15.29 -2.01
C LEU A 40 -0.84 -14.49 -3.07
N SER A 41 -1.03 -14.87 -4.33
CA SER A 41 -0.48 -14.15 -5.48
C SER A 41 -1.34 -14.40 -6.72
N GLY A 42 -1.14 -13.61 -7.78
CA GLY A 42 -1.87 -13.76 -9.03
C GLY A 42 -3.39 -13.76 -8.83
N GLU A 43 -4.09 -14.58 -9.61
CA GLU A 43 -5.55 -14.66 -9.57
C GLU A 43 -6.13 -15.15 -8.23
N ASP A 44 -5.38 -15.92 -7.43
CA ASP A 44 -5.87 -16.35 -6.11
C ASP A 44 -6.00 -15.17 -5.15
N LEU A 45 -5.05 -14.21 -5.21
CA LEU A 45 -5.15 -12.96 -4.48
C LEU A 45 -6.35 -12.13 -4.98
N TRP A 46 -6.48 -11.97 -6.30
CA TRP A 46 -7.52 -11.13 -6.88
C TRP A 46 -8.93 -11.67 -6.65
N LYS A 47 -9.12 -12.99 -6.74
CA LYS A 47 -10.39 -13.64 -6.39
C LYS A 47 -10.73 -13.45 -4.92
N ALA A 48 -9.76 -13.60 -4.02
CA ALA A 48 -9.97 -13.37 -2.59
C ALA A 48 -10.34 -11.91 -2.29
N MET A 49 -9.73 -10.94 -2.98
CA MET A 49 -10.10 -9.52 -2.88
C MET A 49 -11.51 -9.25 -3.44
N ASP A 50 -11.81 -9.73 -4.65
CA ASP A 50 -13.13 -9.55 -5.29
C ASP A 50 -14.25 -10.23 -4.47
N ALA A 51 -13.94 -11.30 -3.74
CA ALA A 51 -14.86 -12.00 -2.83
C ALA A 51 -14.94 -11.39 -1.42
N TYR A 52 -14.25 -10.27 -1.15
CA TYR A 52 -14.19 -9.62 0.17
C TYR A 52 -13.71 -10.54 1.30
N GLN A 53 -12.84 -11.51 0.98
CA GLN A 53 -12.29 -12.46 1.94
C GLN A 53 -11.05 -11.93 2.67
N LEU A 54 -10.51 -10.79 2.24
CA LEU A 54 -9.33 -10.16 2.82
C LEU A 54 -9.69 -8.83 3.46
N SER A 55 -9.26 -8.63 4.70
CA SER A 55 -9.15 -7.31 5.30
C SER A 55 -7.93 -6.61 4.73
N VAL A 56 -8.08 -5.36 4.26
CA VAL A 56 -6.97 -4.60 3.67
C VAL A 56 -6.62 -3.41 4.53
N SER A 57 -5.37 -3.38 5.00
CA SER A 57 -4.79 -2.22 5.65
C SER A 57 -3.78 -1.53 4.73
N ILE A 58 -3.66 -0.22 4.88
CA ILE A 58 -2.70 0.65 4.21
C ILE A 58 -1.73 1.17 5.26
N ALA A 59 -0.44 1.09 4.97
CA ALA A 59 0.63 1.78 5.68
C ALA A 59 1.20 2.91 4.82
N THR A 60 1.34 4.07 5.44
CA THR A 60 1.95 5.29 4.87
C THR A 60 2.90 5.92 5.89
N VAL A 61 3.68 6.90 5.45
CA VAL A 61 4.61 7.65 6.30
C VAL A 61 4.20 9.12 6.29
N ASN A 62 4.19 9.75 7.45
CA ASN A 62 3.92 11.18 7.61
C ASN A 62 5.13 12.04 7.19
N ALA A 63 4.98 13.36 7.19
CA ALA A 63 6.07 14.29 6.84
C ALA A 63 7.22 14.28 7.84
N ASP A 64 6.94 14.04 9.11
CA ASP A 64 7.92 13.91 10.18
C ASP A 64 8.56 12.50 10.25
N GLY A 65 8.18 11.59 9.34
CA GLY A 65 8.66 10.22 9.33
C GLY A 65 7.89 9.23 10.20
N SER A 66 6.89 9.68 10.97
CA SER A 66 6.09 8.78 11.79
C SER A 66 5.21 7.86 10.93
N PRO A 67 4.95 6.61 11.38
CA PRO A 67 4.07 5.69 10.66
C PRO A 67 2.61 6.11 10.79
N ASN A 68 1.85 5.92 9.71
CA ASN A 68 0.39 6.10 9.68
C ASN A 68 -0.27 4.88 9.04
N ALA A 69 -1.43 4.46 9.55
CA ALA A 69 -2.16 3.30 9.07
C ALA A 69 -3.66 3.59 8.90
N ALA A 70 -4.30 2.91 7.95
CA ALA A 70 -5.75 2.93 7.76
C ALA A 70 -6.26 1.59 7.22
N VAL A 71 -7.55 1.34 7.37
CA VAL A 71 -8.24 0.20 6.74
C VAL A 71 -9.04 0.70 5.55
N VAL A 72 -9.03 -0.06 4.45
CA VAL A 72 -9.77 0.26 3.23
C VAL A 72 -10.48 -0.97 2.69
N ILE A 73 -11.46 -0.75 1.81
CA ILE A 73 -12.10 -1.80 1.02
C ILE A 73 -11.79 -1.50 -0.45
N PRO A 74 -10.72 -2.08 -1.01
CA PRO A 74 -10.32 -1.81 -2.38
C PRO A 74 -11.03 -2.74 -3.37
N GLY A 75 -11.36 -2.19 -4.53
CA GLY A 75 -11.50 -2.96 -5.76
C GLY A 75 -10.15 -3.10 -6.48
N VAL A 76 -10.08 -4.02 -7.43
CA VAL A 76 -8.91 -4.24 -8.30
C VAL A 76 -9.36 -4.18 -9.74
N THR A 77 -8.84 -3.31 -10.61
CA THR A 77 -9.29 -3.17 -12.01
C THR A 77 -9.30 -4.49 -12.78
N LYS A 78 -10.08 -4.59 -13.87
CA LYS A 78 -10.27 -5.86 -14.60
C LYS A 78 -8.96 -6.42 -15.18
N ASP A 79 -8.07 -5.53 -15.61
CA ASP A 79 -6.72 -5.84 -16.09
C ASP A 79 -5.72 -6.15 -14.96
N ARG A 80 -6.15 -6.06 -13.70
CA ARG A 80 -5.35 -6.28 -12.49
C ARG A 80 -4.15 -5.34 -12.34
N GLU A 81 -4.16 -4.21 -13.05
CA GLU A 81 -3.06 -3.24 -12.99
C GLU A 81 -3.22 -2.21 -11.85
N TYR A 82 -4.44 -1.94 -11.40
CA TYR A 82 -4.70 -0.90 -10.40
C TYR A 82 -5.60 -1.39 -9.26
N LEU A 83 -5.31 -0.92 -8.05
CA LEU A 83 -6.24 -0.91 -6.94
C LEU A 83 -7.04 0.40 -6.97
N PHE A 84 -8.29 0.38 -6.50
CA PHE A 84 -9.08 1.58 -6.37
C PHE A 84 -10.00 1.56 -5.15
N PHE A 85 -10.16 2.71 -4.50
CA PHE A 85 -11.02 2.88 -3.32
C PHE A 85 -11.34 4.36 -3.08
N GLY A 86 -12.41 4.62 -2.32
CA GLY A 86 -12.69 5.94 -1.77
C GLY A 86 -12.00 6.13 -0.41
N LEU A 87 -11.62 7.37 -0.09
CA LEU A 87 -11.24 7.79 1.26
C LEU A 87 -11.93 9.11 1.59
N ALA A 88 -12.47 9.21 2.80
CA ALA A 88 -12.74 10.51 3.39
C ALA A 88 -11.43 11.29 3.56
N VAL A 89 -11.52 12.62 3.72
CA VAL A 89 -10.34 13.46 3.96
C VAL A 89 -9.65 13.00 5.26
N ASN A 90 -8.45 12.44 5.13
CA ASN A 90 -7.68 11.91 6.24
C ASN A 90 -6.17 11.92 5.94
N GLN A 91 -5.36 11.59 6.95
CA GLN A 91 -3.90 11.61 6.87
C GLN A 91 -3.35 10.62 5.82
N THR A 92 -3.99 9.45 5.66
CA THR A 92 -3.59 8.47 4.65
C THR A 92 -3.70 9.04 3.24
N GLY A 93 -4.80 9.74 2.93
CA GLY A 93 -5.00 10.38 1.64
C GLY A 93 -3.99 11.51 1.37
N ILE A 94 -3.63 12.28 2.41
CA ILE A 94 -2.57 13.31 2.32
C ILE A 94 -1.23 12.64 1.99
N ASN A 95 -0.82 11.66 2.80
CA ASN A 95 0.46 10.97 2.63
C ASN A 95 0.59 10.29 1.27
N MET A 96 -0.48 9.61 0.83
CA MET A 96 -0.56 8.93 -0.45
C MET A 96 -0.32 9.88 -1.63
N LYS A 97 -0.94 11.06 -1.62
CA LYS A 97 -0.81 12.06 -2.69
C LYS A 97 0.59 12.68 -2.72
N GLU A 98 1.15 13.00 -1.56
CA GLU A 98 2.47 13.65 -1.45
C GLU A 98 3.63 12.71 -1.76
N ARG A 99 3.58 11.48 -1.24
CA ARG A 99 4.70 10.53 -1.28
C ARG A 99 4.58 9.50 -2.39
N LYS A 100 3.39 9.40 -3.00
CA LYS A 100 3.05 8.50 -4.12
C LYS A 100 3.20 7.01 -3.87
N LEU A 101 3.88 6.55 -2.82
CA LEU A 101 4.16 5.14 -2.59
C LEU A 101 3.43 4.63 -1.35
N ILE A 102 2.76 3.48 -1.49
CA ILE A 102 1.88 2.91 -0.47
C ILE A 102 2.15 1.41 -0.33
N VAL A 103 2.13 0.92 0.91
CA VAL A 103 2.13 -0.51 1.21
C VAL A 103 0.75 -0.91 1.69
N LEU A 104 0.19 -1.94 1.07
CA LEU A 104 -1.04 -2.56 1.53
C LEU A 104 -0.75 -3.96 2.08
N THR A 105 -1.46 -4.34 3.14
CA THR A 105 -1.53 -5.74 3.60
C THR A 105 -2.95 -6.23 3.38
N ALA A 106 -3.13 -7.22 2.52
CA ALA A 106 -4.42 -7.89 2.32
C ALA A 106 -4.36 -9.24 3.04
N THR A 107 -5.14 -9.41 4.10
CA THR A 107 -5.06 -10.59 4.98
C THR A 107 -6.45 -11.17 5.24
N GLY A 108 -6.58 -12.48 5.06
CA GLY A 108 -7.74 -13.27 5.45
C GLY A 108 -7.35 -14.30 6.50
N TYR A 109 -8.34 -14.83 7.19
CA TYR A 109 -8.15 -15.98 8.06
C TYR A 109 -9.27 -16.99 7.87
N THR A 110 -8.92 -18.27 8.01
CA THR A 110 -9.91 -19.34 8.07
C THR A 110 -10.14 -19.69 9.53
N ALA A 111 -11.39 -19.55 9.98
CA ALA A 111 -11.79 -19.97 11.31
C ALA A 111 -11.55 -21.49 11.46
N PRO A 112 -10.95 -21.94 12.58
CA PRO A 112 -10.68 -23.35 12.79
C PRO A 112 -11.98 -24.16 12.86
N LYS A 113 -12.00 -25.33 12.19
CA LYS A 113 -13.05 -26.34 12.35
C LYS A 113 -12.46 -27.57 13.04
N GLY A 114 -13.14 -28.07 14.08
CA GLY A 114 -12.81 -29.36 14.72
C GLY A 114 -11.34 -29.52 15.14
N GLY A 115 -10.84 -28.68 16.05
CA GLY A 115 -9.49 -28.83 16.63
C GLY A 115 -8.33 -28.37 15.74
N GLN A 116 -8.59 -27.92 14.51
CA GLN A 116 -7.56 -27.33 13.65
C GLN A 116 -7.07 -25.98 14.19
N LYS A 117 -5.86 -25.57 13.80
CA LYS A 117 -5.36 -24.22 14.10
C LYS A 117 -5.93 -23.21 13.11
N MET A 118 -6.09 -21.97 13.55
CA MET A 118 -6.38 -20.85 12.65
C MET A 118 -5.26 -20.72 11.61
N SER A 119 -5.64 -20.47 10.35
CA SER A 119 -4.70 -20.24 9.26
C SER A 119 -4.91 -18.84 8.70
N TYR A 120 -3.80 -18.12 8.50
CA TYR A 120 -3.80 -16.80 7.88
C TYR A 120 -3.31 -16.92 6.44
N SER A 121 -3.96 -16.22 5.53
CA SER A 121 -3.50 -16.07 4.15
C SER A 121 -3.51 -14.61 3.74
N GLY A 122 -2.70 -14.25 2.74
CA GLY A 122 -2.68 -12.86 2.31
C GLY A 122 -1.48 -12.48 1.46
N ALA A 123 -1.37 -11.19 1.20
CA ALA A 123 -0.25 -10.62 0.46
C ALA A 123 0.09 -9.22 0.97
N ARG A 124 1.32 -8.81 0.71
CA ARG A 124 1.70 -7.40 0.75
C ARG A 124 1.69 -6.87 -0.69
N ILE A 125 1.10 -5.70 -0.89
CA ILE A 125 1.03 -5.06 -2.21
C ILE A 125 1.73 -3.72 -2.10
N ILE A 126 2.68 -3.46 -2.99
CA ILE A 126 3.30 -2.15 -3.15
C ILE A 126 2.63 -1.49 -4.34
N ALA A 127 2.11 -0.30 -4.13
CA ALA A 127 1.37 0.42 -5.16
C ALA A 127 1.74 1.91 -5.18
N GLU A 128 1.58 2.52 -6.34
CA GLU A 128 1.87 3.93 -6.59
C GLU A 128 0.59 4.72 -6.87
N TYR A 129 0.42 5.86 -6.22
CA TYR A 129 -0.69 6.77 -6.47
C TYR A 129 -0.63 7.34 -7.89
N VAL A 130 -1.74 7.19 -8.61
CA VAL A 130 -1.91 7.78 -9.94
C VAL A 130 -2.14 9.28 -9.79
N SER A 131 -1.10 10.08 -9.94
CA SER A 131 -1.20 11.55 -9.82
C SER A 131 -1.65 12.26 -11.10
N ASP A 132 -1.63 11.57 -12.24
CA ASP A 132 -2.07 12.13 -13.53
C ASP A 132 -3.60 12.26 -13.59
N PRO A 133 -4.16 13.49 -13.67
CA PRO A 133 -5.60 13.70 -13.72
C PRO A 133 -6.28 13.08 -14.95
N ALA A 134 -5.58 13.02 -16.10
CA ALA A 134 -6.14 12.45 -17.32
C ALA A 134 -6.28 10.92 -17.18
N LEU A 135 -5.26 10.27 -16.62
CA LEU A 135 -5.31 8.84 -16.33
C LEU A 135 -6.35 8.52 -15.24
N GLN A 136 -6.44 9.32 -14.17
CA GLN A 136 -7.49 9.19 -13.16
C GLN A 136 -8.90 9.21 -13.79
N LYS A 137 -9.19 10.21 -14.62
CA LYS A 137 -10.49 10.33 -15.30
C LYS A 137 -10.77 9.13 -16.21
N LYS A 138 -9.77 8.66 -16.95
CA LYS A 138 -9.88 7.47 -17.80
C LYS A 138 -10.20 6.22 -16.96
N LEU A 139 -9.49 6.02 -15.85
CA LEU A 139 -9.69 4.88 -14.97
C LEU A 139 -11.06 4.89 -14.29
N VAL A 140 -11.56 6.07 -13.89
CA VAL A 140 -12.94 6.22 -13.40
C VAL A 140 -13.94 5.75 -14.46
N GLU A 141 -13.83 6.25 -15.70
CA GLU A 141 -14.73 5.86 -16.80
C GLU A 141 -14.71 4.34 -17.05
N GLN A 142 -13.51 3.75 -17.09
CA GLN A 142 -13.31 2.32 -17.33
C GLN A 142 -13.82 1.40 -16.21
N ASN A 143 -14.07 1.94 -15.01
CA ASN A 143 -14.47 1.17 -13.83
C ASN A 143 -15.80 1.66 -13.21
N LYS A 144 -16.62 2.40 -13.96
CA LYS A 144 -17.97 2.81 -13.53
C LYS A 144 -18.87 1.63 -13.18
N ASP A 145 -18.78 0.55 -13.95
CA ASP A 145 -19.49 -0.72 -13.70
C ASP A 145 -19.08 -1.37 -12.36
N ARG A 146 -17.99 -0.90 -11.77
CA ARG A 146 -17.46 -1.30 -10.47
C ARG A 146 -17.52 -0.19 -9.42
N LYS A 147 -18.42 0.78 -9.63
CA LYS A 147 -18.74 1.87 -8.71
C LYS A 147 -17.60 2.88 -8.49
N ALA A 148 -16.65 2.98 -9.41
CA ALA A 148 -15.70 4.08 -9.38
C ALA A 148 -16.42 5.42 -9.65
N THR A 149 -16.03 6.45 -8.90
CA THR A 149 -16.54 7.82 -8.99
C THR A 149 -15.37 8.80 -9.09
N GLU A 150 -15.65 10.09 -9.31
CA GLU A 150 -14.63 11.14 -9.32
C GLU A 150 -13.85 11.27 -7.99
N ASN A 151 -14.41 10.74 -6.89
CA ASN A 151 -13.76 10.71 -5.57
C ASN A 151 -12.95 9.43 -5.32
N THR A 152 -12.85 8.55 -6.32
CA THR A 152 -12.07 7.30 -6.24
C THR A 152 -10.60 7.58 -6.48
N TYR A 153 -9.75 7.06 -5.60
CA TYR A 153 -8.31 7.04 -5.80
C TYR A 153 -7.91 5.77 -6.52
N PHE A 154 -7.01 5.88 -7.50
CA PHE A 154 -6.37 4.75 -8.17
C PHE A 154 -4.90 4.64 -7.78
N LEU A 155 -4.48 3.40 -7.51
CA LEU A 155 -3.09 3.04 -7.22
C LEU A 155 -2.62 2.01 -8.24
N LYS A 156 -1.54 2.30 -8.97
CA LYS A 156 -0.89 1.32 -9.85
C LYS A 156 -0.21 0.25 -9.00
N ILE A 157 -0.52 -1.02 -9.23
CA ILE A 157 0.14 -2.14 -8.57
C ILE A 157 1.56 -2.25 -9.14
N VAL A 158 2.57 -2.16 -8.27
CA VAL A 158 3.97 -2.26 -8.67
C VAL A 158 4.55 -3.62 -8.31
N LYS A 159 4.18 -4.15 -7.13
CA LYS A 159 4.69 -5.44 -6.67
C LYS A 159 3.70 -6.14 -5.76
N VAL A 160 3.58 -7.45 -5.91
CA VAL A 160 2.93 -8.33 -4.93
C VAL A 160 4.02 -9.15 -4.25
N LEU A 161 3.98 -9.17 -2.92
CA LEU A 161 4.98 -9.79 -2.06
C LEU A 161 4.31 -10.77 -1.09
N PRO A 162 5.03 -11.82 -0.65
CA PRO A 162 4.57 -12.72 0.39
C PRO A 162 4.15 -11.97 1.67
N ILE A 163 3.13 -12.47 2.36
CA ILE A 163 2.73 -11.96 3.67
C ILE A 163 3.77 -12.36 4.73
N GLY A 164 4.06 -11.43 5.63
CA GLY A 164 5.01 -11.60 6.74
C GLY A 164 4.35 -12.13 7.99
#